data_AF-A0A2J7ZT26-F1
#
_entry.id   AF-A0A2J7ZT26-F1
#
_cell.length_a   1.000
_cell.length_b   1.000
_cell.length_c   1.000
_cell.angle_alpha   90.00
_cell.angle_beta   90.00
_cell.angle_gamma   90.00
#
_symmetry.space_group_name_H-M   'P 1'
#
loop_
_entity.id
_entity.type
_entity.pdbx_description
1 polymer ?
#
loop_
_entity_poly.entity_id
_entity_poly.type
_entity_poly.pdbx_seq_one_letter_code
_entity_poly.pdbx_strand_id
1 'polypeptide(L)'
;MQSLRSTGRNVSGCRPASGRRAVHVVRASSRFADVAQAPPDPILGVSEAFRASTSPQKLNLGVGAYRDEDLKPVVLNVVKKAATRCLSQLKRLARALYSNPPTHGARIAAEVVNDKELFEEWKGEMRGMAGRIARVRGELQSALEAKCPDKDWSHITRQIGMFSFTGLTPVQVDNMTNKHAIYMTRDGRISLAGLNSAKVDYLANAMVESVRNC
;
A
#
# COMPACT_ATOMS: atom_id res chain seq x y z
N MET A 1 -9.15 -15.80 87.40
CA MET A 1 -9.39 -14.42 87.84
C MET A 1 -9.47 -13.53 86.61
N GLN A 2 -10.66 -13.03 86.32
CA GLN A 2 -10.99 -12.12 85.22
C GLN A 2 -10.34 -10.75 85.44
N SER A 3 -9.96 -10.08 84.35
CA SER A 3 -10.05 -8.62 84.28
C SER A 3 -10.15 -8.17 82.82
N LEU A 4 -11.38 -7.82 82.42
CA LEU A 4 -11.71 -6.99 81.27
C LEU A 4 -11.64 -5.52 81.71
N ARG A 5 -11.01 -4.65 80.91
CA ARG A 5 -11.49 -3.27 80.64
C ARG A 5 -11.08 -2.81 79.23
N SER A 6 -12.06 -2.24 78.55
CA SER A 6 -12.01 -1.46 77.29
C SER A 6 -11.15 -0.19 77.48
N THR A 7 -10.69 0.58 76.47
CA THR A 7 -11.35 1.14 75.28
C THR A 7 -10.28 1.96 74.53
N GLY A 8 -10.28 2.00 73.20
CA GLY A 8 -9.46 2.97 72.45
C GLY A 8 -9.47 2.73 70.94
N ARG A 9 -10.36 3.42 70.21
CA ARG A 9 -10.32 3.52 68.73
C ARG A 9 -9.06 4.30 68.32
N ASN A 10 -8.36 3.83 67.30
CA ASN A 10 -7.84 4.75 66.30
C ASN A 10 -7.76 4.11 64.91
N VAL A 11 -8.22 4.89 63.94
CA VAL A 11 -8.30 4.58 62.50
C VAL A 11 -6.97 5.02 61.87
N SER A 12 -6.58 4.37 60.77
CA SER A 12 -5.67 4.83 59.71
C SER A 12 -4.32 4.10 59.62
N GLY A 13 -4.08 3.47 58.47
CA GLY A 13 -2.79 2.90 58.09
C GLY A 13 -2.84 2.33 56.68
N CYS A 14 -2.57 3.19 55.68
CA CYS A 14 -2.52 2.88 54.25
C CYS A 14 -1.63 1.68 53.91
N ARG A 15 -2.08 0.84 52.98
CA ARG A 15 -1.23 -0.11 52.25
C ARG A 15 -0.19 0.66 51.42
N PRO A 16 1.07 0.19 51.30
CA PRO A 16 2.06 0.86 50.48
C PRO A 16 1.71 0.73 48.99
N ALA A 17 1.81 1.84 48.26
CA ALA A 17 1.58 1.92 46.83
C ALA A 17 2.64 1.12 46.05
N SER A 18 2.21 0.16 45.24
CA SER A 18 3.10 -0.53 44.30
C SER A 18 3.59 0.47 43.25
N GLY A 19 4.92 0.63 43.15
CA GLY A 19 5.56 1.49 42.17
C GLY A 19 5.14 1.14 40.74
N ARG A 20 4.67 2.15 39.99
CA ARG A 20 4.42 2.05 38.55
C ARG A 20 5.77 1.87 37.84
N ARG A 21 6.07 0.65 37.39
CA ARG A 21 7.14 0.41 36.42
C ARG A 21 6.83 1.22 35.16
N ALA A 22 7.80 2.01 34.71
CA ALA A 22 7.73 2.71 33.44
C ALA A 22 7.58 1.68 32.31
N VAL A 23 6.52 1.80 31.54
CA VAL A 23 6.33 1.02 30.31
C VAL A 23 7.27 1.60 29.27
N HIS A 24 8.39 0.94 29.02
CA HIS A 24 9.21 1.22 27.85
C HIS A 24 8.42 0.81 26.60
N VAL A 25 7.92 1.81 25.87
CA VAL A 25 7.40 1.63 24.52
C VAL A 25 8.59 1.41 23.60
N VAL A 26 8.88 0.15 23.28
CA VAL A 26 9.84 -0.20 22.22
C VAL A 26 9.21 0.27 20.90
N ARG A 27 9.80 1.27 20.25
CA ARG A 27 9.46 1.62 18.87
C ARG A 27 9.96 0.49 17.98
N ALA A 28 9.06 -0.36 17.50
CA ALA A 28 9.37 -1.31 16.44
C ALA A 28 9.85 -0.53 15.21
N SER A 29 11.05 -0.85 14.72
CA SER A 29 11.55 -0.39 13.42
C SER A 29 10.56 -0.80 12.33
N SER A 30 10.20 0.14 11.44
CA SER A 30 9.28 -0.14 10.33
C SER A 30 9.84 -1.27 9.45
N ARG A 31 9.08 -2.36 9.27
CA ARG A 31 9.44 -3.48 8.38
C ARG A 31 9.57 -3.09 6.90
N PHE A 32 9.01 -1.94 6.54
CA PHE A 32 9.21 -1.31 5.23
C PHE A 32 10.57 -0.60 5.09
N ALA A 33 11.45 -0.67 6.09
CA ALA A 33 12.79 -0.11 6.00
C ALA A 33 13.60 -0.70 4.83
N ASP A 34 13.34 -1.97 4.49
CA ASP A 34 14.11 -2.74 3.51
C ASP A 34 13.42 -2.83 2.13
N VAL A 35 12.30 -2.11 1.94
CA VAL A 35 11.67 -2.03 0.61
C VAL A 35 12.50 -1.12 -0.27
N ALA A 36 13.09 -1.70 -1.33
CA ALA A 36 13.80 -0.99 -2.37
C ALA A 36 12.93 0.16 -2.87
N GLN A 37 13.41 1.38 -2.64
CA GLN A 37 12.69 2.59 -3.00
C GLN A 37 12.53 2.65 -4.53
N ALA A 38 11.45 3.31 -4.97
CA ALA A 38 11.26 3.57 -6.39
C ALA A 38 12.46 4.37 -6.95
N PRO A 39 12.72 4.29 -8.28
CA PRO A 39 13.84 4.99 -8.91
C PRO A 39 13.94 6.43 -8.39
N PRO A 40 15.14 6.89 -8.00
CA PRO A 40 15.30 8.15 -7.28
C PRO A 40 14.74 9.29 -8.14
N ASP A 41 13.71 9.96 -7.62
CA ASP A 41 13.29 11.24 -8.19
C ASP A 41 14.48 12.21 -8.07
N PRO A 42 14.84 12.96 -9.12
CA PRO A 42 15.94 13.93 -9.08
C PRO A 42 15.86 14.91 -7.89
N ILE A 43 14.65 15.18 -7.37
CA ILE A 43 14.43 16.06 -6.21
C ILE A 43 14.62 15.34 -4.87
N LEU A 44 14.50 14.01 -4.82
CA LEU A 44 14.63 13.18 -3.60
C LEU A 44 15.95 12.41 -3.51
N GLY A 45 16.72 12.29 -4.61
CA GLY A 45 17.94 11.47 -4.69
C GLY A 45 19.04 11.84 -3.69
N VAL A 46 19.12 13.10 -3.24
CA VAL A 46 20.09 13.54 -2.22
C VAL A 46 19.88 12.85 -0.87
N SER A 47 18.61 12.63 -0.47
CA SER A 47 18.30 11.96 0.80
C SER A 47 18.61 10.46 0.76
N GLU A 48 18.53 9.86 -0.42
CA GLU A 48 18.82 8.45 -0.63
C GLU A 48 20.32 8.17 -0.65
N ALA A 49 21.10 9.01 -1.36
CA ALA A 49 22.56 8.98 -1.31
C ALA A 49 23.11 9.15 0.12
N PHE A 50 22.48 10.03 0.93
CA PHE A 50 22.81 10.16 2.35
C PHE A 50 22.51 8.89 3.16
N ARG A 51 21.38 8.22 2.88
CA ARG A 51 21.03 6.95 3.57
C ARG A 51 22.02 5.84 3.22
N ALA A 52 22.43 5.74 1.95
CA ALA A 52 23.38 4.74 1.47
C ALA A 52 24.83 4.97 1.96
N SER A 53 25.21 6.21 2.28
CA SER A 53 26.55 6.52 2.78
C SER A 53 26.82 5.93 4.18
N THR A 54 27.95 5.25 4.35
CA THR A 54 28.42 4.67 5.63
C THR A 54 29.31 5.62 6.43
N SER A 55 29.62 6.81 5.92
CA SER A 55 30.52 7.74 6.61
C SER A 55 29.94 8.20 7.96
N PRO A 56 30.72 8.18 9.05
CA PRO A 56 30.28 8.67 10.36
C PRO A 56 30.08 10.20 10.39
N GLN A 57 30.58 10.93 9.39
CA GLN A 57 30.51 12.40 9.29
C GLN A 57 29.48 12.88 8.25
N LYS A 58 28.59 12.01 7.77
CA LYS A 58 27.63 12.37 6.74
C LYS A 58 26.62 13.41 7.22
N LEU A 59 26.24 14.34 6.33
CA LEU A 59 25.19 15.35 6.57
C LEU A 59 24.15 15.31 5.43
N ASN A 60 22.86 15.41 5.77
CA ASN A 60 21.79 15.47 4.77
C ASN A 60 21.32 16.92 4.61
N LEU A 61 21.68 17.58 3.50
CA LEU A 61 21.25 18.94 3.20
C LEU A 61 20.21 19.01 2.07
N GLY A 62 19.59 17.88 1.71
CA GLY A 62 18.67 17.79 0.58
C GLY A 62 17.29 18.37 0.90
N VAL A 63 16.52 17.71 1.76
CA VAL A 63 15.19 18.19 2.15
C VAL A 63 15.34 19.24 3.25
N GLY A 64 14.92 20.47 2.97
CA GLY A 64 14.92 21.63 3.88
C GLY A 64 13.92 21.49 5.04
N ALA A 65 14.08 20.45 5.86
CA ALA A 65 13.34 20.26 7.09
C ALA A 65 14.19 20.71 8.27
N TYR A 66 13.60 21.47 9.19
CA TYR A 66 14.22 21.80 10.47
C TYR A 66 14.48 20.52 11.27
N ARG A 67 15.69 20.41 11.84
CA ARG A 67 16.16 19.24 12.59
C ARG A 67 16.65 19.62 13.98
N ASP A 68 16.63 18.66 14.88
CA ASP A 68 17.22 18.81 16.21
C ASP A 68 18.74 18.57 16.16
N GLU A 69 19.39 18.64 17.32
CA GLU A 69 20.83 18.38 17.48
C GLU A 69 21.21 16.93 17.10
N ASP A 70 20.25 16.00 17.13
CA ASP A 70 20.44 14.62 16.66
C ASP A 70 20.24 14.50 15.13
N LEU A 71 20.08 15.63 14.42
CA LEU A 71 19.76 15.71 12.99
C LEU A 71 18.45 14.99 12.60
N LYS A 72 17.49 14.87 13.53
CA LYS A 72 16.17 14.28 13.26
C LYS A 72 15.17 15.38 12.91
N PRO A 73 14.27 15.17 11.94
CA PRO A 73 13.22 16.14 11.61
C PRO A 73 12.37 16.52 12.82
N VAL A 74 12.29 17.81 13.12
CA VAL A 74 11.50 18.32 14.25
C VAL A 74 10.05 18.45 13.81
N VAL A 75 9.19 17.61 14.37
CA VAL A 75 7.74 17.80 14.29
C VAL A 75 7.34 18.78 15.38
N LEU A 76 6.91 19.97 14.99
CA LEU A 76 6.50 21.03 15.91
C LEU A 76 5.41 20.55 16.87
N ASN A 77 5.47 20.99 18.13
CA ASN A 77 4.49 20.61 19.15
C ASN A 77 3.06 21.03 18.77
N VAL A 78 2.89 22.15 18.06
CA VAL A 78 1.59 22.58 17.52
C VAL A 78 1.02 21.59 16.50
N VAL A 79 1.88 21.00 15.65
CA VAL A 79 1.49 19.97 14.67
C VAL A 79 1.10 18.67 15.36
N LYS A 80 1.85 18.24 16.38
CA LYS A 80 1.50 17.05 17.20
C LYS A 80 0.14 17.20 17.90
N LYS A 81 -0.13 18.40 18.44
CA LYS A 81 -1.42 18.73 19.05
C LYS A 81 -2.54 18.70 18.01
N ALA A 82 -2.32 19.28 16.83
CA ALA A 82 -3.29 19.24 15.73
C ALA A 82 -3.60 17.80 15.27
N ALA A 83 -2.57 16.98 15.06
CA ALA A 83 -2.74 15.56 14.68
C ALA A 83 -3.57 14.78 15.71
N THR A 84 -3.31 14.99 17.01
CA THR A 84 -4.11 14.39 18.09
C THR A 84 -5.58 14.81 18.03
N ARG A 85 -5.84 16.09 17.76
CA ARG A 85 -7.21 16.63 17.61
C ARG A 85 -7.91 16.04 16.38
N CYS A 86 -7.23 15.92 15.25
CA CYS A 86 -7.78 15.29 14.04
C CYS A 86 -8.11 13.81 14.29
N LEU A 87 -7.19 13.07 14.92
CA LEU A 87 -7.40 11.66 15.25
C LEU A 87 -8.60 11.45 16.18
N SER A 88 -8.85 12.37 17.12
CA SER A 88 -10.02 12.27 18.00
C SER A 88 -11.33 12.42 17.22
N GLN A 89 -11.39 13.35 16.25
CA GLN A 89 -12.57 13.49 15.39
C GLN A 89 -12.77 12.27 14.49
N LEU A 90 -11.70 11.74 13.88
CA LEU A 90 -11.78 10.52 13.06
C LEU A 90 -12.29 9.32 13.86
N LYS A 91 -11.85 9.15 15.11
CA LYS A 91 -12.36 8.09 16.00
C LYS A 91 -13.86 8.24 16.29
N ARG A 92 -14.34 9.48 16.50
CA ARG A 92 -15.78 9.75 16.71
C ARG A 92 -16.60 9.36 15.48
N LEU A 93 -16.13 9.73 14.29
CA LEU A 93 -16.78 9.35 13.02
C LEU A 93 -16.80 7.84 12.82
N ALA A 94 -15.66 7.16 13.00
CA ALA A 94 -15.57 5.70 12.88
C ALA A 94 -16.52 4.99 13.86
N ARG A 95 -16.58 5.46 15.12
CA ARG A 95 -17.46 4.89 16.14
C ARG A 95 -18.94 4.99 15.76
N ALA A 96 -19.34 6.11 15.16
CA ALA A 96 -20.72 6.37 14.73
C ALA A 96 -21.10 5.60 13.45
N LEU A 97 -20.17 5.47 12.49
CA LEU A 97 -20.43 4.83 11.20
C LEU A 97 -20.44 3.31 11.27
N TYR A 98 -19.42 2.71 11.91
CA TYR A 98 -19.22 1.26 11.87
C TYR A 98 -18.69 0.68 13.19
N SER A 99 -18.69 1.46 14.29
CA SER A 99 -18.13 1.09 15.59
C SER A 99 -16.62 0.86 15.59
N ASN A 100 -16.16 -0.26 15.03
CA ASN A 100 -14.79 -0.70 14.98
C ASN A 100 -14.56 -1.54 13.72
N PRO A 101 -13.35 -1.51 13.13
CA PRO A 101 -13.06 -2.23 11.89
C PRO A 101 -13.01 -3.76 12.11
N PRO A 102 -13.19 -4.57 11.06
CA PRO A 102 -13.02 -6.01 11.11
C PRO A 102 -11.57 -6.39 11.43
N THR A 103 -11.38 -7.39 12.29
CA THR A 103 -10.06 -7.74 12.83
C THR A 103 -9.27 -8.73 11.96
N HIS A 104 -9.96 -9.64 11.26
CA HIS A 104 -9.32 -10.79 10.63
C HIS A 104 -8.30 -10.40 9.54
N GLY A 105 -8.71 -9.59 8.55
CA GLY A 105 -7.81 -9.14 7.48
C GLY A 105 -6.64 -8.29 8.00
N ALA A 106 -6.88 -7.44 9.00
CA ALA A 106 -5.83 -6.65 9.63
C ALA A 106 -4.78 -7.52 10.34
N ARG A 107 -5.20 -8.63 10.95
CA ARG A 107 -4.28 -9.59 11.58
C ARG A 107 -3.46 -10.36 10.55
N ILE A 108 -4.05 -10.83 9.46
CA ILE A 108 -3.30 -11.50 8.38
C ILE A 108 -2.24 -10.57 7.81
N ALA A 109 -2.63 -9.34 7.46
CA ALA A 109 -1.68 -8.35 6.95
C ALA A 109 -0.59 -8.01 7.97
N ALA A 110 -0.95 -7.88 9.26
CA ALA A 110 0.02 -7.64 10.31
C ALA A 110 1.00 -8.82 10.47
N GLU A 111 0.53 -10.06 10.41
CA GLU A 111 1.39 -11.25 10.51
C GLU A 111 2.38 -11.31 9.34
N VAL A 112 1.86 -11.25 8.10
CA VAL A 112 2.67 -11.30 6.88
C VAL A 112 3.70 -10.17 6.83
N VAL A 113 3.36 -8.96 7.26
CA VAL A 113 4.29 -7.81 7.21
C VAL A 113 5.30 -7.83 8.37
N ASN A 114 4.96 -8.42 9.53
CA ASN A 114 5.85 -8.43 10.69
C ASN A 114 6.80 -9.63 10.74
N ASP A 115 6.45 -10.73 10.08
CA ASP A 115 7.34 -11.89 9.90
C ASP A 115 8.24 -11.70 8.67
N LYS A 116 9.55 -11.94 8.82
CA LYS A 116 10.52 -11.70 7.75
C LYS A 116 10.37 -12.70 6.59
N GLU A 117 10.13 -13.97 6.90
CA GLU A 117 10.05 -15.03 5.90
C GLU A 117 8.76 -14.88 5.09
N LEU A 118 7.63 -14.67 5.76
CA LEU A 118 6.34 -14.43 5.11
C LEU A 118 6.35 -13.16 4.25
N PHE A 119 7.03 -12.10 4.69
CA PHE A 119 7.11 -10.87 3.92
C PHE A 119 7.96 -11.02 2.65
N GLU A 120 9.06 -11.76 2.69
CA GLU A 120 9.86 -12.06 1.50
C GLU A 120 9.10 -12.95 0.52
N GLU A 121 8.40 -13.97 1.02
CA GLU A 121 7.52 -14.83 0.21
C GLU A 121 6.44 -14.00 -0.48
N TRP A 122 5.70 -13.19 0.27
CA TRP A 122 4.67 -12.29 -0.27
C TRP A 122 5.22 -11.33 -1.33
N LYS A 123 6.42 -10.75 -1.13
CA LYS A 123 7.07 -9.92 -2.17
C LYS A 123 7.40 -10.72 -3.43
N GLY A 124 7.83 -11.97 -3.29
CA GLY A 124 8.07 -12.90 -4.39
C GLY A 124 6.79 -13.15 -5.20
N GLU A 125 5.70 -13.49 -4.52
CA GLU A 125 4.39 -13.70 -5.14
C GLU A 125 3.87 -12.45 -5.86
N MET A 126 3.98 -11.28 -5.22
CA MET A 126 3.60 -10.00 -5.82
C MET A 126 4.39 -9.69 -7.10
N ARG A 127 5.71 -9.96 -7.11
CA ARG A 127 6.55 -9.83 -8.32
C ARG A 127 6.12 -10.83 -9.40
N GLY A 128 5.80 -12.06 -9.03
CA GLY A 128 5.28 -13.07 -9.96
C GLY A 128 3.97 -12.63 -10.64
N MET A 129 3.01 -12.12 -9.86
CA MET A 129 1.75 -11.60 -10.38
C MET A 129 1.95 -10.39 -11.30
N ALA A 130 2.79 -9.44 -10.88
CA ALA A 130 3.11 -8.26 -11.70
C ALA A 130 3.84 -8.66 -13.00
N GLY A 131 4.79 -9.58 -12.92
CA GLY A 131 5.51 -10.13 -14.08
C GLY A 131 4.57 -10.83 -15.07
N ARG A 132 3.57 -11.57 -14.58
CA ARG A 132 2.53 -12.16 -15.45
C ARG A 132 1.74 -11.09 -16.20
N ILE A 133 1.32 -10.02 -15.53
CA ILE A 133 0.60 -8.91 -16.18
C ILE A 133 1.48 -8.23 -17.23
N ALA A 134 2.75 -7.96 -16.91
CA ALA A 134 3.69 -7.35 -17.85
C ALA A 134 3.90 -8.23 -19.10
N ARG A 135 4.04 -9.55 -18.91
CA ARG A 135 4.14 -10.51 -20.02
C ARG A 135 2.90 -10.50 -20.91
N VAL A 136 1.71 -10.61 -20.32
CA VAL A 136 0.44 -10.60 -21.06
C VAL A 136 0.24 -9.28 -21.82
N ARG A 137 0.70 -8.14 -21.29
CA ARG A 137 0.71 -6.86 -22.02
C ARG A 137 1.57 -6.92 -23.27
N GLY A 138 2.79 -7.44 -23.15
CA GLY A 138 3.70 -7.59 -24.27
C GLY A 138 3.12 -8.52 -25.34
N GLU A 139 2.63 -9.69 -24.95
CA GLU A 139 2.00 -10.65 -25.85
C GLU A 139 0.80 -10.03 -26.60
N LEU A 140 -0.07 -9.28 -25.89
CA LEU A 140 -1.23 -8.63 -26.50
C LEU A 140 -0.83 -7.52 -27.48
N GLN A 141 0.15 -6.68 -27.12
CA GLN A 141 0.67 -5.65 -28.01
C GLN A 141 1.24 -6.29 -29.28
N SER A 142 2.12 -7.28 -29.16
CA SER A 142 2.73 -7.96 -30.31
C SER A 142 1.68 -8.62 -31.21
N ALA A 143 0.66 -9.25 -30.63
CA ALA A 143 -0.44 -9.86 -31.40
C ALA A 143 -1.27 -8.82 -32.15
N LEU A 144 -1.52 -7.64 -31.56
CA LEU A 144 -2.27 -6.55 -32.20
C LEU A 144 -1.46 -5.88 -33.31
N GLU A 145 -0.17 -5.61 -33.09
CA GLU A 145 0.73 -5.02 -34.10
C GLU A 145 0.90 -5.93 -35.31
N ALA A 146 0.98 -7.26 -35.11
CA ALA A 146 1.06 -8.23 -36.19
C ALA A 146 -0.22 -8.28 -37.05
N LYS A 147 -1.39 -8.02 -36.46
CA LYS A 147 -2.71 -8.16 -37.13
C LYS A 147 -3.27 -6.85 -37.66
N CYS A 148 -2.90 -5.73 -37.05
CA CYS A 148 -3.34 -4.38 -37.41
C CYS A 148 -2.16 -3.40 -37.27
N PRO A 149 -1.26 -3.37 -38.26
CA PRO A 149 -0.08 -2.48 -38.24
C PRO A 149 -0.44 -1.01 -38.43
N ASP A 150 -1.66 -0.70 -38.87
CA ASP A 150 -2.11 0.67 -39.18
C ASP A 150 -2.32 1.54 -37.92
N LYS A 151 -2.35 0.93 -36.73
CA LYS A 151 -2.63 1.61 -35.46
C LYS A 151 -1.53 1.36 -34.44
N ASP A 152 -1.18 2.40 -33.70
CA ASP A 152 -0.26 2.29 -32.56
C ASP A 152 -0.95 1.60 -31.37
N TRP A 153 -0.36 0.51 -30.89
CA TRP A 153 -0.81 -0.25 -29.71
C TRP A 153 0.17 -0.16 -28.52
N SER A 154 1.22 0.65 -28.63
CA SER A 154 2.26 0.80 -27.61
C SER A 154 1.76 1.39 -26.30
N HIS A 155 0.56 1.98 -26.26
CA HIS A 155 -0.07 2.41 -25.02
C HIS A 155 -0.41 1.25 -24.09
N ILE A 156 -0.55 0.02 -24.59
CA ILE A 156 -0.87 -1.15 -23.76
C ILE A 156 0.28 -1.50 -22.82
N THR A 157 1.54 -1.43 -23.28
CA THR A 157 2.72 -1.71 -22.46
C THR A 157 3.20 -0.51 -21.65
N ARG A 158 2.95 0.72 -22.13
CA ARG A 158 3.25 1.96 -21.37
C ARG A 158 2.38 2.12 -20.12
N GLN A 159 1.16 1.57 -20.12
CA GLN A 159 0.24 1.66 -18.98
C GLN A 159 0.65 0.74 -17.83
N ILE A 160 0.47 1.22 -16.60
CA ILE A 160 0.88 0.52 -15.37
C ILE A 160 -0.36 -0.02 -14.63
N GLY A 161 -0.19 -1.15 -13.97
CA GLY A 161 -1.20 -1.75 -13.09
C GLY A 161 -2.02 -2.85 -13.76
N MET A 162 -3.18 -3.16 -13.19
CA MET A 162 -4.02 -4.28 -13.62
C MET A 162 -4.84 -3.99 -14.90
N PHE A 163 -5.14 -2.71 -15.13
CA PHE A 163 -6.08 -2.29 -16.17
C PHE A 163 -5.37 -1.69 -17.37
N SER A 164 -5.98 -1.82 -18.54
CA SER A 164 -5.54 -1.13 -19.74
C SER A 164 -6.73 -0.47 -20.41
N PHE A 165 -6.60 0.81 -20.72
CA PHE A 165 -7.49 1.47 -21.67
C PHE A 165 -7.07 1.07 -23.07
N THR A 166 -7.97 0.38 -23.78
CA THR A 166 -7.72 -0.12 -25.14
C THR A 166 -7.89 0.96 -26.20
N GLY A 167 -8.70 1.99 -25.92
CA GLY A 167 -9.10 3.00 -26.89
C GLY A 167 -10.23 2.55 -27.83
N LEU A 168 -10.93 1.45 -27.50
CA LEU A 168 -12.13 1.03 -28.20
C LEU A 168 -13.31 1.98 -27.89
N THR A 169 -14.13 2.27 -28.89
CA THR A 169 -15.35 3.05 -28.72
C THR A 169 -16.46 2.21 -28.08
N PRO A 170 -17.51 2.83 -27.51
CA PRO A 170 -18.67 2.09 -26.99
C PRO A 170 -19.27 1.10 -27.98
N VAL A 171 -19.36 1.47 -29.27
CA VAL A 171 -19.89 0.61 -30.33
C VAL A 171 -19.01 -0.63 -30.54
N GLN A 172 -17.68 -0.43 -30.53
CA GLN A 172 -16.71 -1.52 -30.65
C GLN A 172 -16.78 -2.44 -29.42
N VAL A 173 -16.94 -1.90 -28.21
CA VAL A 173 -17.13 -2.69 -26.98
C VAL A 173 -18.44 -3.49 -27.03
N ASP A 174 -19.51 -2.90 -27.54
CA ASP A 174 -20.79 -3.59 -27.71
C ASP A 174 -20.64 -4.76 -28.72
N ASN A 175 -19.86 -4.58 -29.80
CA ASN A 175 -19.52 -5.68 -30.72
C ASN A 175 -18.67 -6.77 -30.05
N MET A 176 -17.65 -6.40 -29.28
CA MET A 176 -16.83 -7.35 -28.49
C MET A 176 -17.69 -8.22 -27.58
N THR A 177 -18.71 -7.63 -26.96
CA THR A 177 -19.63 -8.35 -26.07
C THR A 177 -20.57 -9.26 -26.86
N ASN A 178 -21.26 -8.71 -27.86
CA ASN A 178 -22.34 -9.42 -28.56
C ASN A 178 -21.84 -10.51 -29.51
N LYS A 179 -20.69 -10.28 -30.18
CA LYS A 179 -20.15 -11.21 -31.18
C LYS A 179 -19.11 -12.16 -30.62
N HIS A 180 -18.31 -11.70 -29.66
CA HIS A 180 -17.16 -12.45 -29.15
C HIS A 180 -17.29 -12.86 -27.68
N ALA A 181 -18.40 -12.51 -27.01
CA ALA A 181 -18.60 -12.78 -25.58
C ALA A 181 -17.44 -12.27 -24.70
N ILE A 182 -16.84 -11.12 -25.08
CA ILE A 182 -15.76 -10.47 -24.34
C ILE A 182 -16.34 -9.27 -23.60
N TYR A 183 -16.37 -9.36 -22.27
CA TYR A 183 -16.96 -8.34 -21.42
C TYR A 183 -15.90 -7.37 -20.91
N MET A 184 -16.14 -6.08 -21.13
CA MET A 184 -15.31 -4.99 -20.63
C MET A 184 -16.17 -3.76 -20.33
N THR A 185 -15.59 -2.75 -19.65
CA THR A 185 -16.34 -1.52 -19.40
C THR A 185 -16.49 -0.72 -20.70
N ARG A 186 -17.60 0.00 -20.82
CA ARG A 186 -18.00 0.70 -22.05
C ARG A 186 -17.05 1.83 -22.48
N ASP A 187 -16.17 2.25 -21.58
CA ASP A 187 -15.05 3.17 -21.82
C ASP A 187 -13.80 2.48 -22.41
N GLY A 188 -13.89 1.18 -22.74
CA GLY A 188 -12.81 0.41 -23.32
C GLY A 188 -11.72 -0.03 -22.33
N ARG A 189 -11.97 0.05 -21.02
CA ARG A 189 -11.04 -0.45 -20.00
C ARG A 189 -11.18 -1.96 -19.81
N ILE A 190 -10.06 -2.67 -19.94
CA ILE A 190 -9.97 -4.12 -19.71
C ILE A 190 -9.13 -4.43 -18.47
N SER A 191 -9.42 -5.56 -17.81
CA SER A 191 -8.56 -6.13 -16.76
C SER A 191 -7.66 -7.20 -17.36
N LEU A 192 -6.35 -6.96 -17.38
CA LEU A 192 -5.38 -7.91 -17.91
C LEU A 192 -5.14 -9.09 -16.98
N ALA A 193 -5.54 -8.97 -15.70
CA ALA A 193 -5.50 -10.08 -14.78
C ALA A 193 -6.41 -11.24 -15.21
N GLY A 194 -7.51 -10.95 -15.93
CA GLY A 194 -8.43 -11.94 -16.48
C GLY A 194 -7.94 -12.62 -17.77
N LEU A 195 -6.82 -12.16 -18.34
CA LEU A 195 -6.26 -12.69 -19.58
C LEU A 195 -5.09 -13.65 -19.28
N ASN A 196 -4.99 -14.69 -20.09
CA ASN A 196 -3.87 -15.63 -20.10
C ASN A 196 -3.32 -15.76 -21.52
N SER A 197 -2.07 -16.24 -21.65
CA SER A 197 -1.36 -16.31 -22.94
C SER A 197 -2.12 -17.11 -24.00
N ALA A 198 -2.84 -18.17 -23.62
CA ALA A 198 -3.63 -18.98 -24.55
C ALA A 198 -4.81 -18.22 -25.18
N LYS A 199 -5.35 -17.20 -24.50
CA LYS A 199 -6.48 -16.40 -24.98
C LYS A 199 -6.09 -15.02 -25.52
N VAL A 200 -4.81 -14.64 -25.43
CA VAL A 200 -4.32 -13.36 -25.99
C VAL A 200 -4.68 -13.25 -27.46
N ASP A 201 -4.43 -14.31 -28.22
CA ASP A 201 -4.58 -14.26 -29.67
C ASP A 201 -6.06 -14.17 -30.11
N TYR A 202 -6.95 -14.79 -29.33
CA TYR A 202 -8.40 -14.66 -29.47
C TYR A 202 -8.88 -13.23 -29.21
N LEU A 203 -8.41 -12.61 -28.12
CA LEU A 203 -8.74 -11.22 -27.80
C LEU A 203 -8.25 -10.27 -28.90
N ALA A 204 -7.00 -10.45 -29.38
CA ALA A 204 -6.43 -9.63 -30.44
C ALA A 204 -7.26 -9.73 -31.74
N ASN A 205 -7.68 -10.94 -32.13
CA ASN A 205 -8.56 -11.14 -33.30
C ASN A 205 -9.88 -10.38 -33.16
N ALA A 206 -10.56 -10.54 -32.03
CA ALA A 206 -11.84 -9.88 -31.77
C ALA A 206 -11.71 -8.35 -31.76
N MET A 207 -10.62 -7.82 -31.19
CA MET A 207 -10.35 -6.39 -31.17
C MET A 207 -10.12 -5.84 -32.58
N VAL A 208 -9.29 -6.50 -33.38
CA VAL A 208 -9.02 -6.07 -34.78
C VAL A 208 -10.28 -6.15 -35.62
N GLU A 209 -11.09 -7.20 -35.44
CA GLU A 209 -12.37 -7.33 -36.12
C GLU A 209 -13.33 -6.20 -35.75
N SER A 210 -13.45 -5.88 -34.46
CA SER A 210 -14.30 -4.79 -33.99
C SER A 210 -13.81 -3.41 -34.47
N VAL A 211 -12.50 -3.21 -34.59
CA VAL A 211 -11.94 -1.95 -35.11
C VAL A 211 -12.19 -1.79 -36.61
N ARG A 212 -12.23 -2.88 -37.38
CA ARG A 212 -12.41 -2.85 -38.85
C ARG A 212 -13.87 -2.84 -39.29
N ASN A 213 -14.76 -3.49 -38.54
CA ASN A 213 -16.14 -3.78 -38.96
C ASN A 213 -17.19 -2.91 -38.26
N CYS A 214 -16.79 -1.85 -37.55
CA CYS A 214 -17.68 -0.95 -36.80
C CYS A 214 -17.28 0.51 -36.97
#